data_AF-A0A844G9I7-F1
#
_entry.id   AF-A0A844G9I7-F1
#
_cell.length_a   1.000
_cell.length_b   1.000
_cell.length_c   1.000
_cell.angle_alpha   90.00
_cell.angle_beta   90.00
_cell.angle_gamma   90.00
#
_symmetry.space_group_name_H-M   'P 1'
#
loop_
_entity.id
_entity.type
_entity.pdbx_description
1 polymer ?
#
loop_
_entity_poly.entity_id
_entity_poly.type
_entity_poly.pdbx_seq_one_letter_code
_entity_poly.pdbx_strand_id
1 'polypeptide(L)'
;MSSASLRPTVRAEVDGIAAEMGIDDSELEARKAFLELTEDDAEHLRAIHSKLEAAQNGFADGFYQYLRRLPELAALLPDEATVSRLKEAHGRYFDSLTAGDYGMAYVTG
;
A
#
# COMPACT_ATOMS: atom_id res chain seq x y z
N MET A 1 -3.38 4.86 17.49
CA MET A 1 -2.38 3.98 16.86
C MET A 1 -2.76 2.55 17.14
N SER A 2 -3.44 1.89 16.21
CA SER A 2 -3.82 0.48 16.36
C SER A 2 -3.01 -0.33 15.35
N SER A 3 -1.88 -0.86 15.80
CA SER A 3 -1.26 -2.00 15.15
C SER A 3 -2.27 -3.15 15.23
N ALA A 4 -2.88 -3.50 14.10
CA ALA A 4 -3.69 -4.70 14.01
C ALA A 4 -2.72 -5.89 14.00
N SER A 5 -2.23 -6.27 15.18
CA SER A 5 -1.46 -7.49 15.36
C SER A 5 -2.37 -8.66 15.04
N LEU A 6 -2.13 -9.31 13.89
CA LEU A 6 -2.77 -10.58 13.57
C LEU A 6 -2.48 -11.58 14.70
N ARG A 7 -3.49 -12.37 15.05
CA ARG A 7 -3.29 -13.50 15.98
C ARG A 7 -2.22 -14.43 15.39
N PRO A 8 -1.30 -14.98 16.20
CA PRO A 8 -0.15 -15.76 15.72
C PRO A 8 -0.50 -16.87 14.71
N THR A 9 -1.65 -17.51 14.90
CA THR A 9 -2.15 -18.58 14.02
C THR A 9 -2.50 -18.08 12.62
N VAL A 10 -3.13 -16.92 12.48
CA VAL A 10 -3.54 -16.38 11.18
C VAL A 10 -2.31 -15.90 10.40
N ARG A 11 -1.30 -15.35 11.08
CA ARG A 11 -0.04 -14.97 10.43
C ARG A 11 0.67 -16.19 9.85
N ALA A 12 0.76 -17.28 10.62
CA ALA A 12 1.35 -18.53 10.16
C ALA A 12 0.59 -19.17 8.97
N GLU A 13 -0.74 -19.02 8.91
CA GLU A 13 -1.55 -19.48 7.77
C GLU A 13 -1.30 -18.63 6.51
N VAL A 14 -1.20 -17.31 6.64
CA VAL A 14 -0.85 -16.41 5.53
C VAL A 14 0.56 -16.69 5.02
N ASP A 15 1.53 -16.87 5.90
CA ASP A 15 2.90 -17.23 5.54
C ASP A 15 2.95 -18.59 4.82
N GLY A 16 2.12 -19.56 5.24
CA GLY A 16 1.98 -20.86 4.59
C GLY A 16 1.37 -20.77 3.18
N ILE A 17 0.34 -19.95 2.99
CA ILE A 17 -0.27 -19.70 1.67
C ILE A 17 0.70 -18.96 0.75
N ALA A 18 1.44 -17.98 1.26
CA ALA A 18 2.45 -17.25 0.50
C ALA A 18 3.56 -18.20 0.00
N ALA A 19 4.02 -19.10 0.86
CA ALA A 19 5.00 -20.13 0.49
C ALA A 19 4.43 -21.14 -0.54
N GLU A 20 3.17 -21.56 -0.40
CA GLU A 20 2.50 -22.46 -1.36
C GLU A 20 2.27 -21.79 -2.73
N MET A 21 2.11 -20.46 -2.74
CA MET A 21 2.05 -19.62 -3.95
C MET A 21 3.45 -19.30 -4.53
N GLY A 22 4.54 -19.75 -3.90
CA GLY A 22 5.92 -19.51 -4.34
C GLY A 22 6.44 -18.11 -4.06
N ILE A 23 5.82 -17.36 -3.15
CA ILE A 23 6.28 -16.03 -2.72
C ILE A 23 7.28 -16.25 -1.58
N ASP A 24 8.53 -16.49 -1.95
CA ASP A 24 9.66 -16.55 -1.02
C ASP A 24 10.67 -15.42 -1.31
N ASP A 25 11.74 -15.35 -0.53
CA ASP A 25 12.77 -14.32 -0.69
C ASP A 25 13.40 -14.33 -2.09
N SER A 26 13.53 -15.51 -2.73
CA SER A 26 14.11 -15.61 -4.07
C SER A 26 13.17 -15.05 -5.14
N GLU A 27 11.89 -15.36 -5.05
CA GLU A 27 10.86 -14.79 -5.92
C GLU A 27 10.72 -13.28 -5.70
N LEU A 28 10.82 -12.82 -4.44
CA LEU A 28 10.82 -11.39 -4.11
C LEU A 28 11.97 -10.65 -4.80
N GLU A 29 13.19 -11.17 -4.67
CA GLU A 29 14.36 -10.57 -5.32
C GLU A 29 14.27 -10.66 -6.85
N ALA A 30 13.70 -11.74 -7.41
CA ALA A 30 13.43 -11.84 -8.85
C ALA A 30 12.43 -10.76 -9.33
N ARG A 31 11.38 -10.47 -8.55
CA ARG A 31 10.42 -9.41 -8.86
C ARG A 31 11.04 -8.02 -8.77
N LYS A 32 11.85 -7.76 -7.74
CA LYS A 32 12.58 -6.49 -7.64
C LYS A 32 13.51 -6.30 -8.84
N ALA A 33 14.28 -7.32 -9.20
CA ALA A 33 15.15 -7.29 -10.37
C ALA A 33 14.36 -7.09 -11.68
N PHE A 34 13.23 -7.77 -11.86
CA PHE A 34 12.37 -7.62 -13.03
C PHE A 34 11.76 -6.21 -13.15
N LEU A 35 11.36 -5.62 -12.03
CA LEU A 35 10.83 -4.25 -11.96
C LEU A 35 11.92 -3.18 -11.93
N GLU A 36 13.19 -3.58 -11.94
CA GLU A 36 14.35 -2.71 -11.73
C GLU A 36 14.25 -1.89 -10.44
N LEU A 37 13.58 -2.42 -9.42
CA LEU A 37 13.43 -1.76 -8.12
C LEU A 37 14.71 -1.96 -7.29
N THR A 38 15.57 -0.94 -7.32
CA THR A 38 16.85 -0.92 -6.62
C THR A 38 16.77 -0.20 -5.28
N GLU A 39 17.87 -0.22 -4.52
CA GLU A 39 17.97 0.57 -3.28
C GLU A 39 17.91 2.08 -3.57
N ASP A 40 18.42 2.55 -4.71
CA ASP A 40 18.34 3.95 -5.11
C ASP A 40 16.86 4.38 -5.29
N ASP A 41 16.02 3.51 -5.83
CA ASP A 41 14.57 3.76 -5.94
C ASP A 41 13.90 3.83 -4.57
N ALA A 42 14.30 2.93 -3.65
CA ALA A 42 13.83 2.96 -2.27
C ALA A 42 14.24 4.26 -1.55
N GLU A 43 15.46 4.76 -1.79
CA GLU A 43 15.93 6.07 -1.28
C GLU A 43 15.08 7.22 -1.83
N HIS A 44 14.79 7.23 -3.13
CA HIS A 44 13.91 8.24 -3.73
C HIS A 44 12.50 8.20 -3.14
N LEU A 45 11.94 7.01 -2.90
CA LEU A 45 10.62 6.82 -2.31
C LEU A 45 10.58 7.34 -0.87
N ARG A 46 11.61 7.05 -0.06
CA ARG A 46 11.76 7.62 1.29
C ARG A 46 11.88 9.15 1.28
N ALA A 47 12.59 9.71 0.30
CA ALA A 47 12.71 11.15 0.15
C ALA A 47 11.37 11.81 -0.20
N ILE A 48 10.52 11.14 -1.00
CA ILE A 48 9.18 11.62 -1.34
C ILE A 48 8.20 11.42 -0.18
N HIS A 49 8.32 10.33 0.58
CA HIS A 49 7.48 10.02 1.74
C HIS A 49 7.34 11.20 2.70
N SER A 50 8.47 11.78 3.11
CA SER A 50 8.49 12.96 4.00
C SER A 50 7.75 14.18 3.42
N LYS A 51 7.78 14.36 2.10
CA LYS A 51 7.06 15.44 1.40
C LYS A 51 5.57 15.14 1.29
N LEU A 52 5.20 13.86 1.13
CA LEU A 52 3.82 13.43 1.05
C LEU A 52 3.13 13.52 2.40
N GLU A 53 3.76 13.14 3.52
CA GLU A 53 3.20 13.34 4.87
C GLU A 53 2.72 14.78 5.10
N ALA A 54 3.50 15.77 4.65
CA ALA A 54 3.12 17.18 4.74
C ALA A 54 1.90 17.56 3.85
N ALA A 55 1.63 16.80 2.80
CA ALA A 55 0.57 17.04 1.81
C ALA A 55 -0.60 16.04 1.89
N GLN A 56 -0.53 15.02 2.76
CA GLN A 56 -1.41 13.84 2.77
C GLN A 56 -2.90 14.21 2.88
N ASN A 57 -3.23 15.31 3.55
CA ASN A 57 -4.63 15.76 3.69
C ASN A 57 -5.23 16.25 2.35
N GLY A 58 -4.44 16.77 1.41
CA GLY A 58 -4.94 17.33 0.15
C GLY A 58 -4.90 16.37 -1.04
N PHE A 59 -3.95 15.43 -1.06
CA PHE A 59 -3.77 14.52 -2.20
C PHE A 59 -4.96 13.57 -2.40
N ALA A 60 -5.41 12.92 -1.32
CA ALA A 60 -6.52 11.99 -1.39
C ALA A 60 -7.82 12.69 -1.80
N ASP A 61 -8.03 13.92 -1.36
CA ASP A 61 -9.19 14.75 -1.73
C ASP A 61 -9.26 14.97 -3.25
N GLY A 62 -8.15 15.39 -3.86
CA GLY A 62 -8.08 15.58 -5.31
C GLY A 62 -8.34 14.28 -6.09
N PHE A 63 -7.81 13.17 -5.61
CA PHE A 63 -8.02 11.85 -6.22
C PHE A 63 -9.50 11.45 -6.23
N TYR A 64 -10.20 11.47 -5.08
CA TYR A 64 -11.61 11.09 -5.03
C TYR A 64 -12.53 12.09 -5.73
N GLN A 65 -12.18 13.38 -5.73
CA GLN A 65 -12.89 14.37 -6.55
C GLN A 65 -12.77 14.06 -8.05
N TYR A 66 -11.61 13.59 -8.50
CA TYR A 66 -11.42 13.16 -9.89
C TYR A 66 -12.23 11.90 -10.21
N LEU A 67 -12.19 10.87 -9.35
CA LEU A 67 -12.96 9.63 -9.56
C LEU A 67 -14.46 9.88 -9.69
N ARG A 68 -15.01 10.84 -8.93
CA ARG A 68 -16.43 11.21 -9.03
C ARG A 68 -16.84 11.83 -10.36
N ARG A 69 -15.89 12.30 -11.17
CA ARG A 69 -16.17 12.81 -12.53
C ARG A 69 -16.34 11.69 -13.55
N LEU A 70 -15.98 10.45 -13.19
CA LEU A 70 -16.07 9.27 -14.05
C LEU A 70 -17.31 8.46 -13.63
N PRO A 71 -18.39 8.40 -14.44
CA PRO A 71 -19.68 7.83 -14.01
C PRO A 71 -19.59 6.43 -13.43
N GLU A 72 -18.80 5.55 -14.05
CA GLU A 72 -18.60 4.16 -13.60
C GLU A 72 -17.93 4.09 -12.22
N LEU A 73 -16.99 4.98 -11.94
CA LEU A 73 -16.28 5.02 -10.66
C LEU A 73 -17.07 5.77 -9.59
N ALA A 74 -17.85 6.79 -9.98
CA ALA A 74 -18.76 7.49 -9.09
C ALA A 74 -19.81 6.54 -8.49
N ALA A 75 -20.27 5.53 -9.25
CA ALA A 75 -21.18 4.50 -8.75
C ALA A 75 -20.58 3.66 -7.61
N LEU A 76 -19.24 3.56 -7.53
CA LEU A 76 -18.52 2.88 -6.44
C LEU A 76 -18.34 3.77 -5.19
N LEU A 77 -18.71 5.05 -5.26
CA LEU A 77 -18.52 6.06 -4.21
C LEU A 77 -19.87 6.65 -3.76
N PRO A 78 -20.77 5.83 -3.19
CA PRO A 78 -22.18 6.20 -2.98
C PRO A 78 -22.39 7.34 -1.98
N ASP A 79 -21.47 7.52 -1.03
CA ASP A 79 -21.58 8.54 0.03
C ASP A 79 -20.21 9.02 0.52
N GLU A 80 -20.23 10.09 1.33
CA GLU A 80 -19.02 10.67 1.94
C GLU A 80 -18.38 9.75 2.99
N ALA A 81 -19.17 8.89 3.65
CA ALA A 81 -18.64 7.95 4.64
C ALA A 81 -17.74 6.90 3.97
N THR A 82 -18.15 6.40 2.80
CA THR A 82 -17.39 5.49 1.96
C THR A 82 -16.11 6.15 1.49
N VAL A 83 -16.19 7.38 0.98
CA VAL A 83 -15.01 8.16 0.56
C VAL A 83 -14.05 8.37 1.75
N SER A 84 -14.55 8.71 2.93
CA SER A 84 -13.72 8.93 4.11
C SER A 84 -12.95 7.67 4.52
N ARG A 85 -13.64 6.52 4.59
CA ARG A 85 -12.99 5.23 4.87
C ARG A 85 -11.96 4.85 3.82
N LEU A 86 -12.26 5.12 2.54
CA LEU A 86 -11.35 4.88 1.44
C LEU A 86 -10.12 5.79 1.52
N LYS A 87 -10.27 7.07 1.85
CA LYS A 87 -9.15 7.99 2.09
C LYS A 87 -8.23 7.51 3.20
N GLU A 88 -8.78 7.03 4.31
CA GLU A 88 -7.97 6.47 5.40
C GLU A 88 -7.20 5.22 4.98
N ALA A 89 -7.84 4.30 4.25
CA ALA A 89 -7.18 3.10 3.73
C ALA A 89 -6.11 3.45 2.70
N HIS A 90 -6.41 4.40 1.82
CA HIS A 90 -5.51 4.93 0.81
C HIS A 90 -4.28 5.61 1.45
N GLY A 91 -4.49 6.37 2.52
CA GLY A 91 -3.40 6.98 3.30
C GLY A 91 -2.45 5.93 3.87
N ARG A 92 -2.98 4.89 4.55
CA ARG A 92 -2.16 3.78 5.06
C ARG A 92 -1.40 3.05 3.95
N TYR A 93 -2.02 2.86 2.80
CA TYR A 93 -1.37 2.23 1.65
C TYR A 93 -0.25 3.10 1.07
N PHE A 94 -0.44 4.42 0.94
CA PHE A 94 0.60 5.32 0.46
C PHE A 94 1.76 5.46 1.43
N ASP A 95 1.44 5.45 2.72
CA ASP A 95 2.41 5.41 3.82
C ASP A 95 3.34 4.19 3.66
N SER A 96 2.76 2.98 3.54
CA SER A 96 3.56 1.77 3.32
C SER A 96 4.28 1.77 1.96
N LEU A 97 3.62 2.23 0.89
CA LEU A 97 4.17 2.23 -0.47
C LEU A 97 5.44 3.08 -0.58
N THR A 98 5.51 4.17 0.18
CA THR A 98 6.63 5.12 0.11
C THR A 98 7.63 4.99 1.26
N ALA A 99 7.41 4.07 2.20
CA ALA A 99 8.33 3.79 3.31
C ALA A 99 9.71 3.26 2.85
N GLY A 100 9.81 2.76 1.62
CA GLY A 100 11.07 2.26 1.05
C GLY A 100 11.58 0.97 1.70
N ASP A 101 10.68 0.17 2.27
CA ASP A 101 10.98 -1.18 2.75
C ASP A 101 10.08 -2.17 2.00
N TYR A 102 10.66 -2.87 1.03
CA TYR A 102 9.97 -3.82 0.14
C TYR A 102 10.39 -5.26 0.42
N GLY A 103 10.52 -5.61 1.70
CA GLY A 103 10.78 -6.98 2.16
C GLY A 103 9.53 -7.88 2.16
N MET A 104 9.68 -9.11 2.63
CA MET A 104 8.57 -10.07 2.73
C MET A 104 7.37 -9.53 3.51
N ALA A 105 7.61 -8.78 4.60
CA ALA A 105 6.54 -8.18 5.38
C ALA A 105 5.64 -7.22 4.57
N TYR A 106 6.22 -6.52 3.59
CA TYR A 106 5.48 -5.63 2.69
C TYR A 106 4.59 -6.41 1.72
N VAL A 107 5.08 -7.56 1.22
CA VAL A 107 4.37 -8.37 0.23
C VAL A 107 3.24 -9.19 0.85
N THR A 108 3.42 -9.67 2.09
CA THR A 108 2.47 -10.55 2.76
C THR A 108 1.37 -9.82 3.54
N GLY A 109 1.54 -8.51 3.80
CA GLY A 109 0.60 -7.70 4.59
C GLY A 109 0.78 -7.81 6.10
#